data_AF-A0A7V4IFK7-F1
#
_entry.id   AF-A0A7V4IFK7-F1
#
_cell.length_a   1.000
_cell.length_b   1.000
_cell.length_c   1.000
_cell.angle_alpha   90.00
_cell.angle_beta   90.00
_cell.angle_gamma   90.00
#
_symmetry.space_group_name_H-M   'P 1'
#
loop_
_entity.id
_entity.type
_entity.pdbx_description
1 polymer ?
#
loop_
_entity_poly.entity_id
_entity_poly.type
_entity_poly.pdbx_seq_one_letter_code
_entity_poly.pdbx_strand_id
1 'polypeptide(L)'
;MPPQLALLLWAGFVAFLFWREARQPSHVSRALWIPLLWVLITGSRFVSQWLGVWGILPGGVGMSQEGSPLDAAVFLLLIIAGFEVLRRRRVKLAILMRNNVWLTVFFLFCLISVAWSDEPFTAVKRWIKALGNPIMALVVLTDPEPDEALRRLFKRAAYVLLTGSVLCIKYYPHIGRGFDGWTGQAFNQGVNLNKNELGYVCMLTGLFFVWNFLSARHFPDPRKRREERLISAGFLGIIWWLLAMANSMTSLVCVVVGTAMMLVLGARWISKRFLGTYLVAGAVVFGVAEYTFHLQDNLLRMLGRDPTLTDRTEVWADALALVEDPILGTGFESFWLGDRLEKMWAKWAWQPIQAHNGYIELYLNLGAVGVLLFLVLVVSSFKKIQKALLWDFEYGRLRMGFLMAILFYNLTEAALKGVSLVWLVWHLVLLDYPRLLTAAYGPGSRHEDEAPEPLPEPGSASTHA
;
A
#
# COMPACT_ATOMS: atom_id res chain seq x y z
N MET A 1 -3.00 -26.54 22.45
CA MET A 1 -3.78 -25.42 23.04
C MET A 1 -5.12 -25.34 22.34
N PRO A 2 -6.25 -25.29 23.06
CA PRO A 2 -7.58 -25.15 22.46
C PRO A 2 -7.69 -23.87 21.61
N PRO A 3 -8.37 -23.88 20.44
CA PRO A 3 -8.49 -22.71 19.58
C PRO A 3 -9.08 -21.48 20.29
N GLN A 4 -10.10 -21.68 21.14
CA GLN A 4 -10.74 -20.62 21.91
C GLN A 4 -9.77 -19.91 22.88
N LEU A 5 -8.91 -20.68 23.56
CA LEU A 5 -7.87 -20.12 24.42
C LEU A 5 -6.84 -19.35 23.60
N ALA A 6 -6.45 -19.87 22.43
CA ALA A 6 -5.55 -19.17 21.51
C ALA A 6 -6.12 -17.81 21.05
N LEU A 7 -7.41 -17.78 20.74
CA LEU A 7 -8.13 -16.56 20.35
C LEU A 7 -8.19 -15.53 21.49
N LEU A 8 -8.50 -15.96 22.73
CA LEU A 8 -8.51 -15.08 23.89
C LEU A 8 -7.13 -14.48 24.18
N LEU A 9 -6.08 -15.31 24.12
CA LEU A 9 -4.69 -14.85 24.29
C LEU A 9 -4.28 -13.89 23.17
N TRP A 10 -4.66 -14.17 21.93
CA TRP A 10 -4.43 -13.28 20.80
C TRP A 10 -5.16 -11.94 20.98
N ALA A 11 -6.44 -11.95 21.37
CA ALA A 11 -7.22 -10.74 21.61
C ALA A 11 -6.61 -9.91 22.75
N GLY A 12 -6.21 -10.56 23.85
CA GLY A 12 -5.49 -9.91 24.95
C GLY A 12 -4.16 -9.31 24.52
N PHE A 13 -3.39 -10.01 23.67
CA PHE A 13 -2.12 -9.52 23.13
C PHE A 13 -2.33 -8.29 22.21
N VAL A 14 -3.29 -8.34 21.30
CA VAL A 14 -3.64 -7.20 20.44
C VAL A 14 -4.12 -6.03 21.29
N ALA A 15 -5.03 -6.24 22.25
CA ALA A 15 -5.51 -5.21 23.15
C ALA A 15 -4.37 -4.57 23.96
N PHE A 16 -3.42 -5.37 24.45
CA PHE A 16 -2.22 -4.87 25.12
C PHE A 16 -1.36 -3.99 24.21
N LEU A 17 -1.14 -4.39 22.95
CA LEU A 17 -0.36 -3.60 22.00
C LEU A 17 -1.04 -2.25 21.67
N PHE A 18 -2.36 -2.25 21.48
CA PHE A 18 -3.15 -1.02 21.28
C PHE A 18 -3.14 -0.13 22.52
N TRP A 19 -3.33 -0.69 23.70
CA TRP A 19 -3.28 0.04 24.97
C TRP A 19 -1.91 0.68 25.21
N ARG A 20 -0.83 -0.07 24.96
CA ARG A 20 0.54 0.43 25.08
C ARG A 20 0.77 1.62 24.15
N GLU A 21 0.34 1.51 22.88
CA GLU A 21 0.49 2.59 21.92
C GLU A 21 -0.38 3.81 22.27
N ALA A 22 -1.59 3.60 22.80
CA ALA A 22 -2.49 4.68 23.22
C ALA A 22 -1.92 5.52 24.37
N ARG A 23 -1.02 4.96 25.18
CA ARG A 23 -0.30 5.68 26.24
C ARG A 23 0.85 6.57 25.73
N GLN A 24 1.26 6.42 24.47
CA GLN A 24 2.30 7.26 23.90
C GLN A 24 1.72 8.61 23.49
N PRO A 25 2.26 9.74 23.97
CA PRO A 25 1.77 11.06 23.63
C PRO A 25 1.87 11.29 22.11
N SER A 26 0.78 11.74 21.51
CA SER A 26 0.69 12.11 20.10
C SER A 26 -0.53 12.99 19.85
N HIS A 27 -0.45 13.82 18.83
CA HIS A 27 -1.54 14.60 18.27
C HIS A 27 -2.21 13.92 17.06
N VAL A 28 -1.89 12.64 16.80
CA VAL A 28 -2.51 11.86 15.73
C VAL A 28 -4.03 11.80 15.87
N SER A 29 -4.73 12.16 14.80
CA SER A 29 -6.19 12.27 14.80
C SER A 29 -6.88 10.91 14.96
N ARG A 30 -8.04 10.90 15.61
CA ARG A 30 -8.96 9.74 15.63
C ARG A 30 -9.44 9.35 14.23
N ALA A 31 -9.36 10.26 13.25
CA ALA A 31 -9.67 9.95 11.85
C ALA A 31 -8.82 8.81 11.26
N LEU A 32 -7.65 8.50 11.86
CA LEU A 32 -6.78 7.40 11.44
C LEU A 32 -7.47 6.01 11.50
N TRP A 33 -8.53 5.86 12.30
CA TRP A 33 -9.32 4.63 12.32
C TRP A 33 -9.97 4.30 10.97
N ILE A 34 -10.28 5.30 10.14
CA ILE A 34 -10.90 5.09 8.83
C ILE A 34 -9.90 4.43 7.85
N PRO A 35 -8.68 4.98 7.61
CA PRO A 35 -7.64 4.26 6.87
C PRO A 35 -7.25 2.92 7.49
N LEU A 36 -7.27 2.79 8.82
CA LEU A 36 -6.97 1.51 9.46
C LEU A 36 -8.01 0.44 9.10
N LEU A 37 -9.31 0.73 9.17
CA LEU A 37 -10.35 -0.19 8.75
C LEU A 37 -10.19 -0.57 7.26
N TRP A 38 -9.89 0.41 6.40
CA TRP A 38 -9.58 0.15 5.00
C TRP A 38 -8.40 -0.83 4.84
N VAL A 39 -7.30 -0.60 5.56
CA VAL A 39 -6.12 -1.49 5.55
C VAL A 39 -6.46 -2.88 6.08
N LEU A 40 -7.26 -3.00 7.14
CA LEU A 40 -7.63 -4.30 7.70
C LEU A 40 -8.50 -5.11 6.73
N ILE A 41 -9.45 -4.47 6.05
CA ILE A 41 -10.33 -5.10 5.06
C ILE A 41 -9.54 -5.51 3.81
N THR A 42 -8.71 -4.61 3.27
CA THR A 42 -7.91 -4.86 2.05
C THR A 42 -6.66 -5.69 2.26
N GLY A 43 -6.21 -5.81 3.51
CA GLY A 43 -5.10 -6.65 3.94
C GLY A 43 -5.53 -8.01 4.48
N SER A 44 -6.83 -8.34 4.51
CA SER A 44 -7.33 -9.65 4.94
C SER A 44 -8.38 -10.20 3.96
N ARG A 45 -9.63 -10.29 4.40
CA ARG A 45 -10.82 -10.61 3.63
C ARG A 45 -11.80 -9.45 3.71
N PHE A 46 -12.63 -9.31 2.68
CA PHE A 46 -13.73 -8.37 2.72
C PHE A 46 -14.78 -8.78 3.75
N VAL A 47 -15.69 -7.86 4.10
CA VAL A 47 -16.66 -8.08 5.16
C VAL A 47 -17.59 -9.23 4.80
N SER A 48 -18.07 -9.28 3.55
CA SER A 48 -18.90 -10.38 3.07
C SER A 48 -18.21 -11.75 3.20
N GLN A 49 -16.91 -11.79 2.91
CA GLN A 49 -16.10 -13.01 2.97
C GLN A 49 -15.88 -13.47 4.41
N TRP A 50 -15.63 -12.55 5.36
CA TRP A 50 -15.58 -12.90 6.79
C TRP A 50 -16.90 -13.44 7.31
N LEU A 51 -18.03 -12.82 6.93
CA LEU A 51 -19.36 -13.30 7.30
C LEU A 51 -19.67 -14.67 6.69
N GLY A 52 -19.19 -14.93 5.47
CA GLY A 52 -19.26 -16.25 4.84
C GLY A 52 -18.47 -17.31 5.61
N VAL A 53 -17.24 -17.00 6.06
CA VAL A 53 -16.43 -17.90 6.90
C VAL A 53 -17.14 -18.23 8.22
N TRP A 54 -17.93 -17.31 8.77
CA TRP A 54 -18.71 -17.52 9.99
C TRP A 54 -20.09 -18.17 9.75
N GLY A 55 -20.43 -18.49 8.51
CA GLY A 55 -21.71 -19.12 8.15
C GLY A 55 -22.92 -18.19 8.29
N ILE A 56 -22.72 -16.87 8.36
CA ILE A 56 -23.79 -15.88 8.52
C ILE A 56 -24.45 -15.55 7.18
N LEU A 57 -23.67 -15.46 6.10
CA LEU A 57 -24.19 -15.23 4.76
C LEU A 57 -24.27 -16.57 3.99
N PRO A 58 -25.47 -16.98 3.51
CA PRO A 58 -25.61 -18.14 2.65
C PRO A 58 -25.15 -17.78 1.22
N GLY A 59 -24.31 -18.64 0.64
CA GLY A 59 -23.64 -18.41 -0.63
C GLY A 59 -22.13 -18.43 -0.42
N GLY A 60 -21.48 -19.45 -0.98
CA GLY A 60 -20.03 -19.62 -0.87
C GLY A 60 -19.25 -18.39 -1.33
N VAL A 61 -17.92 -18.42 -1.15
CA VAL A 61 -16.96 -17.40 -1.58
C VAL A 61 -16.84 -17.40 -3.12
N GLY A 62 -17.96 -17.25 -3.83
CA GLY A 62 -18.03 -17.17 -5.28
C GLY A 62 -17.81 -15.72 -5.71
N MET A 63 -16.84 -15.52 -6.60
CA MET A 63 -16.60 -14.24 -7.25
C MET A 63 -17.76 -13.95 -8.21
N SER A 64 -18.80 -13.26 -7.72
CA SER A 64 -19.78 -12.66 -8.63
C SER A 64 -19.08 -11.57 -9.45
N GLN A 65 -19.35 -11.53 -10.76
CA GLN A 65 -18.80 -10.48 -11.64
C GLN A 65 -19.19 -9.07 -11.16
N GLU A 66 -20.33 -8.95 -10.46
CA GLU A 66 -20.87 -7.70 -9.91
C GLU A 66 -20.35 -7.34 -8.50
N GLY A 67 -19.66 -8.25 -7.81
CA GLY A 67 -19.22 -8.09 -6.41
C GLY A 67 -20.35 -8.17 -5.38
N SER A 68 -20.01 -8.07 -4.09
CA SER A 68 -20.99 -8.08 -2.98
C SER A 68 -21.57 -6.69 -2.73
N PRO A 69 -22.91 -6.52 -2.69
CA PRO A 69 -23.56 -5.26 -2.31
C PRO A 69 -23.16 -4.78 -0.92
N LEU A 70 -22.93 -5.71 0.02
CA LEU A 70 -22.46 -5.40 1.36
C LEU A 70 -21.08 -4.76 1.33
N ASP A 71 -20.14 -5.35 0.60
CA ASP A 71 -18.80 -4.78 0.48
C ASP A 71 -18.85 -3.42 -0.21
N ALA A 72 -19.67 -3.27 -1.26
CA ALA A 72 -19.87 -1.99 -1.93
C ALA A 72 -20.35 -0.91 -0.95
N ALA A 73 -21.33 -1.22 -0.09
CA ALA A 73 -21.81 -0.31 0.94
C ALA A 73 -20.72 0.03 1.98
N VAL A 74 -19.98 -0.96 2.48
CA VAL A 74 -18.89 -0.74 3.43
C VAL A 74 -17.80 0.17 2.85
N PHE A 75 -17.34 -0.11 1.63
CA PHE A 75 -16.32 0.72 0.99
C PHE A 75 -16.83 2.13 0.70
N LEU A 76 -18.09 2.28 0.25
CA LEU A 76 -18.70 3.59 0.03
C LEU A 76 -18.79 4.40 1.33
N LEU A 77 -19.20 3.79 2.45
CA LEU A 77 -19.25 4.45 3.76
C LEU A 77 -17.87 4.91 4.22
N LEU A 78 -16.83 4.08 4.04
CA LEU A 78 -15.46 4.47 4.34
C LEU A 78 -14.99 5.62 3.46
N ILE A 79 -15.29 5.59 2.16
CA ILE A 79 -14.97 6.67 1.20
C ILE A 79 -15.62 7.99 1.64
N ILE A 80 -16.92 7.96 1.96
CA ILE A 80 -17.67 9.14 2.42
C ILE A 80 -17.07 9.67 3.73
N ALA A 81 -16.78 8.80 4.70
CA ALA A 81 -16.17 9.20 5.96
C ALA A 81 -14.77 9.83 5.76
N GLY A 82 -13.95 9.24 4.88
CA GLY A 82 -12.64 9.79 4.51
C GLY A 82 -12.76 11.15 3.82
N PHE A 83 -13.69 11.29 2.87
CA PHE A 83 -13.97 12.56 2.20
C PHE A 83 -14.42 13.65 3.18
N GLU A 84 -15.31 13.32 4.12
CA GLU A 84 -15.78 14.24 5.15
C GLU A 84 -14.64 14.71 6.07
N VAL A 85 -13.70 13.84 6.41
CA VAL A 85 -12.48 14.23 7.13
C VAL A 85 -11.64 15.23 6.32
N LEU A 86 -11.40 14.95 5.03
CA LEU A 86 -10.63 15.85 4.16
C LEU A 86 -11.32 17.20 3.98
N ARG A 87 -12.65 17.21 3.88
CA ARG A 87 -13.47 18.43 3.83
C ARG A 87 -13.34 19.24 5.11
N ARG A 88 -13.43 18.61 6.29
CA ARG A 88 -13.23 19.27 7.60
C ARG A 88 -11.82 19.82 7.76
N ARG A 89 -10.82 19.13 7.23
CA ARG A 89 -9.41 19.57 7.16
C ARG A 89 -9.16 20.64 6.09
N ARG A 90 -10.20 21.08 5.36
CA ARG A 90 -10.15 22.11 4.31
C ARG A 90 -9.08 21.81 3.24
N VAL A 91 -8.94 20.54 2.86
CA VAL A 91 -8.03 20.11 1.81
C VAL A 91 -8.45 20.74 0.49
N LYS A 92 -7.55 21.50 -0.13
CA LYS A 92 -7.84 22.23 -1.38
C LYS A 92 -7.53 21.34 -2.57
N LEU A 93 -8.57 20.95 -3.32
CA LEU A 93 -8.45 20.10 -4.51
C LEU A 93 -7.48 20.69 -5.55
N ALA A 94 -7.50 22.00 -5.77
CA ALA A 94 -6.58 22.67 -6.69
C ALA A 94 -5.10 22.48 -6.31
N ILE A 95 -4.77 22.53 -5.01
CA ILE A 95 -3.41 22.29 -4.51
C ILE A 95 -3.04 20.82 -4.70
N LEU A 96 -3.97 19.91 -4.38
CA LEU A 96 -3.78 18.48 -4.55
C LEU A 96 -3.48 18.14 -6.02
N MET A 97 -4.28 18.62 -6.97
CA MET A 97 -4.10 18.37 -8.40
C MET A 97 -2.79 18.99 -8.91
N ARG A 98 -2.49 20.24 -8.53
CA ARG A 98 -1.24 20.91 -8.94
C ARG A 98 0.01 20.18 -8.46
N ASN A 99 -0.01 19.61 -7.26
CA ASN A 99 1.13 18.87 -6.73
C ASN A 99 1.20 17.44 -7.27
N ASN A 100 0.11 16.90 -7.85
CA ASN A 100 0.00 15.50 -8.27
C ASN A 100 -0.51 15.38 -9.72
N VAL A 101 -0.09 16.28 -10.60
CA VAL A 101 -0.60 16.41 -11.99
C VAL A 101 -0.69 15.08 -12.70
N TRP A 102 0.39 14.29 -12.71
CA TRP A 102 0.41 13.01 -13.42
C TRP A 102 -0.50 11.94 -12.82
N LEU A 103 -0.70 11.96 -11.49
CA LEU A 103 -1.67 11.07 -10.85
C LEU A 103 -3.09 11.47 -11.22
N THR A 104 -3.37 12.79 -11.22
CA THR A 104 -4.64 13.34 -11.67
C THR A 104 -4.94 12.99 -13.12
N VAL A 105 -3.98 13.22 -14.03
CA VAL A 105 -4.13 12.87 -15.46
C VAL A 105 -4.37 11.37 -15.64
N PHE A 106 -3.64 10.52 -14.91
CA PHE A 106 -3.84 9.08 -14.97
C PHE A 106 -5.27 8.68 -14.53
N PHE A 107 -5.76 9.20 -13.40
CA PHE A 107 -7.13 8.93 -12.94
C PHE A 107 -8.22 9.48 -13.86
N LEU A 108 -7.98 10.65 -14.47
CA LEU A 108 -8.88 11.23 -15.47
C LEU A 108 -8.91 10.38 -16.74
N PHE A 109 -7.76 9.86 -17.19
CA PHE A 109 -7.71 8.95 -18.32
C PHE A 109 -8.46 7.65 -18.01
N CYS A 110 -8.29 7.08 -16.81
CA CYS A 110 -9.10 5.94 -16.36
C CYS A 110 -10.60 6.25 -16.42
N LEU A 111 -11.02 7.44 -15.98
CA LEU A 111 -12.44 7.84 -16.04
C LEU A 111 -12.94 7.99 -17.47
N ILE A 112 -12.16 8.63 -18.33
CA ILE A 112 -12.51 8.82 -19.74
C ILE A 112 -12.62 7.45 -20.44
N SER A 113 -11.74 6.50 -20.10
CA SER A 113 -11.73 5.14 -20.67
C SER A 113 -12.94 4.28 -20.33
N VAL A 114 -13.77 4.71 -19.37
CA VAL A 114 -15.07 4.11 -19.11
C VAL A 114 -16.00 4.23 -20.34
N ALA A 115 -15.84 5.29 -21.14
CA ALA A 115 -16.72 5.56 -22.28
C ALA A 115 -16.66 4.48 -23.38
N TRP A 116 -15.58 3.70 -23.43
CA TRP A 116 -15.39 2.58 -24.36
C TRP A 116 -15.19 1.23 -23.66
N SER A 117 -15.50 1.15 -22.36
CA SER A 117 -15.53 -0.14 -21.66
C SER A 117 -16.74 -0.97 -22.09
N ASP A 118 -16.58 -2.29 -22.19
CA ASP A 118 -17.68 -3.22 -22.50
C ASP A 118 -18.86 -3.07 -21.53
N GLU A 119 -18.56 -2.82 -20.26
CA GLU A 119 -19.53 -2.70 -19.16
C GLU A 119 -19.36 -1.35 -18.42
N PRO A 120 -19.79 -0.21 -19.02
CA PRO A 120 -19.52 1.13 -18.49
C PRO A 120 -20.02 1.32 -17.06
N PHE A 121 -21.20 0.78 -16.72
CA PHE A 121 -21.76 0.90 -15.38
C PHE A 121 -20.89 0.20 -14.32
N THR A 122 -20.36 -0.99 -14.64
CA THR A 122 -19.43 -1.71 -13.75
C THR A 122 -18.09 -0.99 -13.64
N ALA A 123 -17.58 -0.43 -14.73
CA ALA A 123 -16.35 0.35 -14.75
C ALA A 123 -16.46 1.63 -13.89
N VAL A 124 -17.58 2.38 -13.95
CA VAL A 124 -17.83 3.55 -13.08
C VAL A 124 -17.81 3.13 -11.60
N LYS A 125 -18.50 2.04 -11.23
CA LYS A 125 -18.51 1.53 -9.85
C LYS A 125 -17.09 1.22 -9.36
N ARG A 126 -16.29 0.53 -10.19
CA ARG A 126 -14.88 0.21 -9.90
C ARG A 126 -14.02 1.48 -9.76
N TRP A 127 -14.21 2.47 -10.63
CA TRP A 127 -13.47 3.73 -10.59
C TRP A 127 -13.77 4.55 -9.33
N ILE A 128 -15.05 4.66 -8.94
CA ILE A 128 -15.46 5.31 -7.68
C ILE A 128 -14.82 4.59 -6.49
N LYS A 129 -14.84 3.25 -6.49
CA LYS A 129 -14.22 2.46 -5.43
C LYS A 129 -12.70 2.67 -5.35
N ALA A 130 -12.04 2.79 -6.50
CA ALA A 130 -10.60 3.05 -6.60
C ALA A 130 -10.18 4.39 -5.98
N LEU A 131 -11.05 5.42 -6.01
CA LEU A 131 -10.83 6.72 -5.34
C LEU A 131 -10.68 6.59 -3.82
N GLY A 132 -11.15 5.51 -3.21
CA GLY A 132 -10.92 5.28 -1.79
C GLY A 132 -9.45 5.20 -1.41
N ASN A 133 -8.58 4.65 -2.27
CA ASN A 133 -7.14 4.56 -1.99
C ASN A 133 -6.48 5.95 -1.84
N PRO A 134 -6.59 6.89 -2.80
CA PRO A 134 -6.04 8.23 -2.61
C PRO A 134 -6.73 9.00 -1.48
N ILE A 135 -8.04 8.80 -1.24
CA ILE A 135 -8.73 9.43 -0.10
C ILE A 135 -8.14 8.96 1.24
N MET A 136 -7.98 7.64 1.44
CA MET A 136 -7.38 7.10 2.66
C MET A 136 -5.93 7.55 2.83
N ALA A 137 -5.14 7.55 1.75
CA ALA A 137 -3.78 8.06 1.78
C ALA A 137 -3.74 9.55 2.19
N LEU A 138 -4.64 10.39 1.66
CA LEU A 138 -4.73 11.79 2.05
C LEU A 138 -5.17 11.98 3.52
N VAL A 139 -6.05 11.13 4.05
CA VAL A 139 -6.41 11.19 5.48
C VAL A 139 -5.18 10.96 6.36
N VAL A 140 -4.24 10.10 5.94
CA VAL A 140 -2.97 9.90 6.64
C VAL A 140 -2.03 11.10 6.44
N LEU A 141 -1.84 11.54 5.19
CA LEU A 141 -0.86 12.59 4.84
C LEU A 141 -1.25 13.99 5.30
N THR A 142 -2.53 14.25 5.54
CA THR A 142 -3.05 15.52 6.05
C THR A 142 -3.27 15.52 7.56
N ASP A 143 -2.83 14.47 8.25
CA ASP A 143 -2.88 14.41 9.71
C ASP A 143 -1.93 15.47 10.33
N PRO A 144 -2.22 16.01 11.53
CA PRO A 144 -1.30 16.94 12.20
C PRO A 144 0.12 16.38 12.39
N GLU A 145 0.25 15.06 12.58
CA GLU A 145 1.55 14.37 12.68
C GLU A 145 1.63 13.23 11.65
N PRO A 146 1.86 13.53 10.34
CA PRO A 146 1.70 12.56 9.26
C PRO A 146 2.67 11.36 9.38
N ASP A 147 3.90 11.59 9.83
CA ASP A 147 4.90 10.52 9.97
C ASP A 147 4.54 9.57 11.12
N GLU A 148 3.96 10.10 12.21
CA GLU A 148 3.47 9.28 13.33
C GLU A 148 2.15 8.59 12.99
N ALA A 149 1.26 9.26 12.24
CA ALA A 149 0.04 8.66 11.72
C ALA A 149 0.35 7.46 10.81
N LEU A 150 1.36 7.58 9.94
CA LEU A 150 1.86 6.49 9.11
C LEU A 150 2.41 5.34 9.97
N ARG A 151 3.24 5.64 10.97
CA ARG A 151 3.77 4.62 11.90
C ARG A 151 2.66 3.87 12.61
N ARG A 152 1.70 4.58 13.17
CA ARG A 152 0.58 3.98 13.91
C ARG A 152 -0.34 3.18 13.00
N LEU A 153 -0.60 3.65 11.78
CA LEU A 153 -1.41 2.91 10.80
C LEU A 153 -0.80 1.53 10.52
N PHE A 154 0.47 1.49 10.13
CA PHE A 154 1.14 0.24 9.79
C PHE A 154 1.35 -0.66 11.00
N LYS A 155 1.68 -0.11 12.18
CA LYS A 155 1.77 -0.88 13.42
C LYS A 155 0.45 -1.52 13.79
N ARG A 156 -0.64 -0.75 13.87
CA ARG A 156 -1.98 -1.27 14.19
C ARG A 156 -2.45 -2.31 13.19
N ALA A 157 -2.21 -2.07 11.91
CA ALA A 157 -2.48 -3.05 10.87
C ALA A 157 -1.68 -4.34 11.09
N ALA A 158 -0.38 -4.24 11.34
CA ALA A 158 0.48 -5.38 11.62
C ALA A 158 0.09 -6.16 12.88
N TYR A 159 -0.31 -5.44 13.95
CA TYR A 159 -0.77 -6.04 15.21
C TYR A 159 -1.93 -6.99 14.96
N VAL A 160 -2.84 -6.65 14.05
CA VAL A 160 -4.01 -7.48 13.72
C VAL A 160 -3.69 -8.49 12.62
N LEU A 161 -3.20 -8.04 11.46
CA LEU A 161 -3.06 -8.86 10.26
C LEU A 161 -2.00 -9.95 10.41
N LEU A 162 -0.81 -9.61 10.94
CA LEU A 162 0.29 -10.56 11.03
C LEU A 162 0.05 -11.57 12.16
N THR A 163 -0.33 -11.08 13.34
CA THR A 163 -0.56 -11.97 14.49
C THR A 163 -1.84 -12.79 14.30
N GLY A 164 -2.87 -12.20 13.67
CA GLY A 164 -4.08 -12.92 13.26
C GLY A 164 -3.78 -14.01 12.23
N SER A 165 -2.85 -13.76 11.29
CA SER A 165 -2.40 -14.80 10.36
C SER A 165 -1.71 -15.96 11.07
N VAL A 166 -0.87 -15.67 12.06
CA VAL A 166 -0.26 -16.71 12.91
C VAL A 166 -1.34 -17.52 13.65
N LEU A 167 -2.33 -16.84 14.23
CA LEU A 167 -3.47 -17.48 14.90
C LEU A 167 -4.22 -18.40 13.94
N CYS A 168 -4.59 -17.89 12.75
CA CYS A 168 -5.33 -18.67 11.75
C CYS A 168 -4.54 -19.89 11.27
N ILE A 169 -3.25 -19.73 10.92
CA ILE A 169 -2.41 -20.82 10.41
C ILE A 169 -2.24 -21.94 11.45
N LYS A 170 -2.04 -21.57 12.72
CA LYS A 170 -1.74 -22.54 13.79
C LYS A 170 -2.97 -23.14 14.44
N TYR A 171 -4.04 -22.37 14.64
CA TYR A 171 -5.16 -22.76 15.50
C TYR A 171 -6.52 -22.82 14.77
N TYR A 172 -6.64 -22.20 13.60
CA TYR A 172 -7.86 -22.22 12.78
C TYR A 172 -7.53 -22.63 11.34
N PRO A 173 -7.06 -23.87 11.10
CA PRO A 173 -6.58 -24.30 9.78
C PRO A 173 -7.65 -24.23 8.68
N HIS A 174 -8.94 -24.33 9.02
CA HIS A 174 -10.05 -24.13 8.07
C HIS A 174 -10.14 -22.69 7.53
N ILE A 175 -9.50 -21.73 8.19
CA ILE A 175 -9.37 -20.33 7.76
C ILE A 175 -7.96 -20.08 7.21
N GLY A 176 -6.95 -20.53 7.95
CA GLY A 176 -5.55 -20.20 7.73
C GLY A 176 -4.86 -20.98 6.62
N ARG A 177 -5.46 -22.06 6.12
CA ARG A 177 -4.94 -22.89 5.03
C ARG A 177 -5.93 -22.95 3.88
N GLY A 178 -5.39 -22.92 2.67
CA GLY A 178 -6.11 -23.19 1.43
C GLY A 178 -5.49 -24.39 0.73
N PHE A 179 -6.16 -24.88 -0.30
CA PHE A 179 -5.69 -25.97 -1.14
C PHE A 179 -5.72 -25.53 -2.58
N ASP A 180 -4.66 -25.83 -3.31
CA ASP A 180 -4.61 -25.58 -4.74
C ASP A 180 -5.63 -26.46 -5.45
N GLY A 181 -6.48 -25.85 -6.29
CA GLY A 181 -7.61 -26.54 -6.91
C GLY A 181 -7.21 -27.66 -7.86
N TRP A 182 -5.98 -27.63 -8.38
CA TRP A 182 -5.47 -28.63 -9.32
C TRP A 182 -4.61 -29.68 -8.63
N THR A 183 -3.56 -29.24 -7.94
CA THR A 183 -2.57 -30.14 -7.32
C THR A 183 -3.01 -30.69 -5.98
N GLY A 184 -4.05 -30.11 -5.36
CA GLY A 184 -4.46 -30.42 -3.99
C GLY A 184 -3.42 -30.02 -2.94
N GLN A 185 -2.34 -29.34 -3.32
CA GLN A 185 -1.29 -28.95 -2.39
C GLN A 185 -1.81 -27.90 -1.40
N ALA A 186 -1.60 -28.18 -0.12
CA ALA A 186 -1.92 -27.24 0.94
C ALA A 186 -0.99 -26.02 0.89
N PHE A 187 -1.55 -24.82 1.05
CA PHE A 187 -0.79 -23.59 1.22
C PHE A 187 -1.34 -22.80 2.42
N ASN A 188 -0.49 -21.95 3.01
CA ASN A 188 -0.89 -21.09 4.10
C ASN A 188 -1.30 -19.71 3.56
N GLN A 189 -2.47 -19.24 4.00
CA GLN A 189 -3.05 -17.96 3.61
C GLN A 189 -3.36 -17.05 4.80
N GLY A 190 -3.32 -17.57 6.04
CA GLY A 190 -3.57 -16.76 7.24
C GLY A 190 -4.95 -16.12 7.22
N VAL A 191 -5.00 -14.79 7.37
CA VAL A 191 -6.26 -14.02 7.31
C VAL A 191 -6.70 -13.68 5.89
N ASN A 192 -5.94 -14.08 4.86
CA ASN A 192 -6.17 -13.77 3.45
C ASN A 192 -6.78 -14.96 2.69
N LEU A 193 -7.07 -14.78 1.40
CA LEU A 193 -7.67 -15.82 0.56
C LEU A 193 -6.65 -16.71 -0.16
N ASN A 194 -5.41 -16.24 -0.31
CA ASN A 194 -4.36 -17.01 -0.95
C ASN A 194 -2.97 -16.67 -0.40
N LYS A 195 -1.98 -17.49 -0.77
CA LYS A 195 -0.57 -17.33 -0.35
C LYS A 195 0.07 -16.01 -0.83
N ASN A 196 -0.34 -15.49 -1.98
CA ASN A 196 0.23 -14.28 -2.56
C ASN A 196 -0.26 -13.04 -1.81
N GLU A 197 -1.52 -13.03 -1.38
CA GLU A 197 -2.10 -11.98 -0.56
C GLU A 197 -1.41 -11.86 0.81
N LEU A 198 -1.24 -12.99 1.51
CA LEU A 198 -0.44 -13.02 2.74
C LEU A 198 0.99 -12.54 2.48
N GLY A 199 1.56 -12.93 1.34
CA GLY A 199 2.85 -12.48 0.86
C GLY A 199 2.97 -10.96 0.76
N TYR A 200 2.07 -10.26 0.07
CA TYR A 200 2.17 -8.79 -0.04
C TYR A 200 1.93 -8.08 1.30
N VAL A 201 1.09 -8.61 2.18
CA VAL A 201 0.90 -8.04 3.53
C VAL A 201 2.23 -8.08 4.28
N CYS A 202 2.91 -9.23 4.25
CA CYS A 202 4.24 -9.40 4.82
C CYS A 202 5.28 -8.50 4.14
N MET A 203 5.20 -8.31 2.83
CA MET A 203 6.09 -7.44 2.07
C MET A 203 5.99 -5.98 2.53
N LEU A 204 4.77 -5.43 2.52
CA LEU A 204 4.54 -4.02 2.83
C LEU A 204 4.83 -3.72 4.32
N THR A 205 4.34 -4.58 5.22
CA THR A 205 4.63 -4.42 6.66
C THR A 205 6.11 -4.68 6.98
N GLY A 206 6.77 -5.59 6.26
CA GLY A 206 8.20 -5.89 6.40
C GLY A 206 9.06 -4.69 6.06
N LEU A 207 8.84 -4.06 4.90
CA LEU A 207 9.54 -2.85 4.50
C LEU A 207 9.27 -1.69 5.47
N PHE A 208 8.03 -1.57 5.96
CA PHE A 208 7.70 -0.61 7.01
C PHE A 208 8.52 -0.87 8.29
N PHE A 209 8.60 -2.09 8.81
CA PHE A 209 9.33 -2.37 10.04
C PHE A 209 10.85 -2.29 9.87
N VAL A 210 11.38 -2.62 8.69
CA VAL A 210 12.79 -2.33 8.34
C VAL A 210 13.03 -0.83 8.43
N TRP A 211 12.21 -0.02 7.77
CA TRP A 211 12.32 1.43 7.84
C TRP A 211 12.18 1.96 9.28
N ASN A 212 11.19 1.48 10.04
CA ASN A 212 10.96 1.92 11.41
C ASN A 212 12.17 1.58 12.30
N PHE A 213 12.74 0.38 12.16
CA PHE A 213 13.94 -0.06 12.85
C PHE A 213 15.15 0.84 12.53
N LEU A 214 15.37 1.12 11.25
CA LEU A 214 16.48 1.97 10.79
C LEU A 214 16.29 3.44 11.20
N SER A 215 15.05 3.92 11.18
CA SER A 215 14.68 5.29 11.56
C SER A 215 14.74 5.52 13.06
N ALA A 216 14.57 4.46 13.87
CA ALA A 216 14.49 4.57 15.32
C ALA A 216 15.71 5.25 15.96
N ARG A 217 16.88 5.21 15.30
CA ARG A 217 18.10 5.89 15.76
C ARG A 217 17.92 7.41 15.96
N HIS A 218 16.97 8.02 15.27
CA HIS A 218 16.70 9.45 15.33
C HIS A 218 15.72 9.85 16.45
N PHE A 219 15.12 8.90 17.17
CA PHE A 219 14.33 9.25 18.35
C PHE A 219 15.26 9.78 19.45
N PRO A 220 14.98 10.97 20.03
CA PRO A 220 15.82 11.58 21.05
C PRO A 220 15.83 10.74 22.34
N ASP A 221 14.66 10.22 22.74
CA ASP A 221 14.53 9.37 23.93
C ASP A 221 15.14 7.96 23.68
N PRO A 222 16.17 7.56 24.45
CA PRO A 222 16.76 6.23 24.36
C PRO A 222 15.78 5.08 24.66
N ARG A 223 14.80 5.29 25.55
CA ARG A 223 13.80 4.27 25.89
C ARG A 223 12.88 4.00 24.70
N LYS A 224 12.27 5.06 24.16
CA LYS A 224 11.48 4.98 22.91
C LYS A 224 12.30 4.36 21.76
N ARG A 225 13.56 4.76 21.58
CA ARG A 225 14.45 4.16 20.57
C ARG A 225 14.60 2.65 20.72
N ARG A 226 14.83 2.16 21.94
CA ARG A 226 14.97 0.72 22.23
C ARG A 226 13.65 -0.01 21.99
N GLU A 227 12.55 0.55 22.48
CA GLU A 227 11.21 -0.03 22.31
C GLU A 227 10.85 -0.18 20.83
N GLU A 228 11.04 0.88 20.02
CA GLU A 228 10.76 0.86 18.58
C GLU A 228 11.58 -0.20 17.84
N ARG A 229 12.86 -0.37 18.22
CA ARG A 229 13.71 -1.42 17.66
C ARG A 229 13.26 -2.81 18.06
N LEU A 230 12.89 -3.03 19.32
CA LEU A 230 12.42 -4.32 19.81
C LEU A 230 11.10 -4.73 19.16
N ILE A 231 10.15 -3.80 19.05
CA ILE A 231 8.88 -4.03 18.35
C ILE A 231 9.15 -4.39 16.89
N SER A 232 9.98 -3.58 16.21
CA SER A 232 10.29 -3.82 14.80
C SER A 232 10.99 -5.16 14.59
N ALA A 233 11.96 -5.52 15.44
CA ALA A 233 12.63 -6.82 15.38
C ALA A 233 11.66 -7.99 15.62
N GLY A 234 10.78 -7.87 16.62
CA GLY A 234 9.76 -8.89 16.91
C GLY A 234 8.81 -9.12 15.73
N PHE A 235 8.30 -8.04 15.13
CA PHE A 235 7.43 -8.14 13.95
C PHE A 235 8.18 -8.61 12.70
N LEU A 236 9.43 -8.22 12.50
CA LEU A 236 10.27 -8.78 11.42
C LEU A 236 10.47 -10.29 11.59
N GLY A 237 10.61 -10.79 12.82
CA GLY A 237 10.63 -12.23 13.09
C GLY A 237 9.32 -12.94 12.71
N ILE A 238 8.17 -12.34 13.03
CA ILE A 238 6.85 -12.86 12.61
C ILE A 238 6.72 -12.85 11.09
N ILE A 239 7.15 -11.77 10.43
CA ILE A 239 7.11 -11.60 8.97
C ILE A 239 7.98 -12.64 8.28
N TRP A 240 9.19 -12.87 8.78
CA TRP A 240 10.08 -13.91 8.26
C TRP A 240 9.43 -15.29 8.34
N TRP A 241 8.84 -15.62 9.50
CA TRP A 241 8.11 -16.88 9.67
C TRP A 241 6.91 -16.99 8.72
N LEU A 242 6.10 -15.93 8.58
CA LEU A 242 4.95 -15.93 7.68
C LEU A 242 5.35 -16.03 6.20
N LEU A 243 6.42 -15.37 5.77
CA LEU A 243 6.93 -15.48 4.39
C LEU A 243 7.41 -16.91 4.09
N ALA A 244 8.10 -17.54 5.03
CA ALA A 244 8.49 -18.94 4.93
C ALA A 244 7.27 -19.87 4.84
N MET A 245 6.24 -19.62 5.66
CA MET A 245 5.00 -20.42 5.67
C MET A 245 4.12 -20.20 4.43
N ALA A 246 4.04 -18.97 3.91
CA ALA A 246 3.29 -18.63 2.71
C ALA A 246 3.97 -19.13 1.44
N ASN A 247 5.30 -19.28 1.47
CA ASN A 247 6.10 -19.73 0.34
C ASN A 247 5.93 -18.83 -0.92
N SER A 248 5.76 -17.51 -0.69
CA SER A 248 5.63 -16.48 -1.74
C SER A 248 6.99 -15.88 -2.09
N MET A 249 7.58 -16.35 -3.20
CA MET A 249 8.91 -15.92 -3.65
C MET A 249 8.93 -14.45 -4.07
N THR A 250 7.92 -13.99 -4.81
CA THR A 250 7.84 -12.60 -5.25
C THR A 250 7.91 -11.66 -4.06
N SER A 251 7.09 -11.90 -3.03
CA SER A 251 7.05 -11.05 -1.84
C SER A 251 8.39 -11.06 -1.08
N LEU A 252 9.04 -12.21 -0.96
CA LEU A 252 10.36 -12.32 -0.35
C LEU A 252 11.41 -11.50 -1.12
N VAL A 253 11.48 -11.67 -2.44
CA VAL A 253 12.40 -10.91 -3.31
C VAL A 253 12.14 -9.41 -3.18
N CYS A 254 10.87 -8.98 -3.18
CA CYS A 254 10.52 -7.57 -3.05
C CYS A 254 10.90 -6.98 -1.67
N VAL A 255 10.81 -7.76 -0.58
CA VAL A 255 11.35 -7.35 0.73
C VAL A 255 12.86 -7.18 0.67
N VAL A 256 13.58 -8.12 0.05
CA VAL A 256 15.03 -8.05 -0.09
C VAL A 256 15.44 -6.84 -0.91
N VAL A 257 14.83 -6.62 -2.09
CA VAL A 257 15.11 -5.49 -2.97
C VAL A 257 14.79 -4.16 -2.28
N GLY A 258 13.63 -4.03 -1.65
CA GLY A 258 13.25 -2.81 -0.94
C GLY A 258 14.15 -2.53 0.27
N THR A 259 14.54 -3.56 1.02
CA THR A 259 15.47 -3.46 2.16
C THR A 259 16.86 -3.05 1.68
N ALA A 260 17.38 -3.71 0.65
CA ALA A 260 18.67 -3.37 0.04
C ALA A 260 18.68 -1.91 -0.41
N MET A 261 17.61 -1.45 -1.08
CA MET A 261 17.45 -0.06 -1.47
C MET A 261 17.53 0.89 -0.27
N MET A 262 16.81 0.61 0.83
CA MET A 262 16.83 1.44 2.04
C MET A 262 18.23 1.49 2.70
N LEU A 263 18.98 0.38 2.69
CA LEU A 263 20.33 0.30 3.23
C LEU A 263 21.33 1.07 2.36
N VAL A 264 21.28 0.87 1.04
CA VAL A 264 22.07 1.59 0.03
C VAL A 264 21.86 3.09 0.17
N LEU A 265 20.63 3.57 0.26
CA LEU A 265 20.35 5.01 0.48
C LEU A 265 20.93 5.53 1.80
N GLY A 266 21.02 4.68 2.83
CA GLY A 266 21.65 5.00 4.11
C GLY A 266 23.17 5.06 4.09
N ALA A 267 23.82 4.58 3.02
CA ALA A 267 25.27 4.62 2.89
C ALA A 267 25.77 6.06 2.64
N ARG A 268 26.90 6.39 3.27
CA ARG A 268 27.48 7.75 3.30
C ARG A 268 28.02 8.16 1.92
N TRP A 269 28.58 7.20 1.18
CA TRP A 269 29.22 7.39 -0.12
C TRP A 269 28.23 7.51 -1.28
N ILE A 270 26.94 7.22 -1.08
CA ILE A 270 25.95 7.26 -2.17
C ILE A 270 25.37 8.65 -2.28
N SER A 271 25.62 9.32 -3.41
CA SER A 271 24.99 10.59 -3.73
C SER A 271 23.55 10.38 -4.17
N LYS A 272 22.61 10.95 -3.41
CA LYS A 272 21.17 10.84 -3.66
C LYS A 272 20.76 11.61 -4.92
N ARG A 273 21.58 12.58 -5.36
CA ARG A 273 21.38 13.35 -6.60
C ARG A 273 21.59 12.50 -7.87
N PHE A 274 22.43 11.48 -7.82
CA PHE A 274 22.71 10.60 -8.97
C PHE A 274 21.98 9.25 -8.91
N LEU A 275 20.99 9.12 -8.01
CA LEU A 275 20.26 7.87 -7.80
C LEU A 275 19.64 7.32 -9.10
N GLY A 276 19.07 8.19 -9.95
CA GLY A 276 18.52 7.77 -11.24
C GLY A 276 19.57 7.14 -12.14
N THR A 277 20.77 7.71 -12.21
CA THR A 277 21.90 7.17 -12.96
C THR A 277 22.32 5.80 -12.43
N TYR A 278 22.41 5.64 -11.10
CA TYR A 278 22.76 4.35 -10.49
C TYR A 278 21.71 3.27 -10.76
N LEU A 279 20.42 3.62 -10.75
CA LEU A 279 19.35 2.68 -11.08
C LEU A 279 19.38 2.26 -12.55
N VAL A 280 19.58 3.21 -13.47
CA VAL A 280 19.70 2.89 -14.90
C VAL A 280 20.93 2.04 -15.16
N ALA A 281 22.10 2.43 -14.62
CA ALA A 281 23.32 1.64 -14.75
C ALA A 281 23.15 0.23 -14.13
N GLY A 282 22.54 0.13 -12.95
CA GLY A 282 22.25 -1.15 -12.31
C GLY A 282 21.30 -2.02 -13.13
N ALA A 283 20.26 -1.43 -13.74
CA ALA A 283 19.33 -2.14 -14.62
C ALA A 283 20.02 -2.63 -15.90
N VAL A 284 20.89 -1.81 -16.51
CA VAL A 284 21.68 -2.21 -17.69
C VAL A 284 22.64 -3.34 -17.34
N VAL A 285 23.39 -3.22 -16.25
CA VAL A 285 24.31 -4.26 -15.77
C VAL A 285 23.55 -5.55 -15.48
N PHE A 286 22.41 -5.46 -14.80
CA PHE A 286 21.55 -6.61 -14.52
C PHE A 286 21.03 -7.24 -15.83
N GLY A 287 20.57 -6.44 -16.79
CA GLY A 287 20.08 -6.94 -18.07
C GLY A 287 21.15 -7.65 -18.90
N VAL A 288 22.37 -7.09 -18.95
CA VAL A 288 23.52 -7.75 -19.59
C VAL A 288 23.87 -9.06 -18.88
N ALA A 289 23.88 -9.05 -17.54
CA ALA A 289 24.19 -10.24 -16.76
C ALA A 289 23.10 -11.32 -16.90
N GLU A 290 21.82 -10.94 -16.94
CA GLU A 290 20.72 -11.85 -17.21
C GLU A 290 20.84 -12.47 -18.60
N TYR A 291 21.08 -11.66 -19.64
CA TYR A 291 21.27 -12.15 -21.00
C TYR A 291 22.47 -13.11 -21.13
N THR A 292 23.55 -12.84 -20.41
CA THR A 292 24.80 -13.61 -20.51
C THR A 292 24.80 -14.87 -19.65
N PHE A 293 24.21 -14.81 -18.46
CA PHE A 293 24.34 -15.83 -17.42
C PHE A 293 23.02 -16.47 -16.99
N HIS A 294 21.87 -16.04 -17.52
CA HIS A 294 20.55 -16.51 -17.12
C HIS A 294 20.38 -16.52 -15.59
N LEU A 295 20.69 -15.38 -14.96
CA LEU A 295 20.75 -15.25 -13.50
C LEU A 295 19.42 -15.62 -12.85
N GLN A 296 18.31 -15.22 -13.45
CA GLN A 296 16.97 -15.52 -12.99
C GLN A 296 16.73 -17.04 -12.90
N ASP A 297 16.98 -17.77 -13.97
CA ASP A 297 16.79 -19.23 -14.02
C ASP A 297 17.66 -19.95 -12.99
N ASN A 298 18.92 -19.52 -12.88
CA ASN A 298 19.86 -20.09 -11.92
C ASN A 298 19.44 -19.82 -10.47
N LEU A 299 18.99 -18.61 -10.15
CA LEU A 299 18.48 -18.27 -8.82
C LEU A 299 17.22 -19.07 -8.48
N LEU A 300 16.29 -19.22 -9.42
CA LEU A 300 15.07 -20.02 -9.22
C LEU A 300 15.41 -21.48 -8.96
N ARG A 301 16.33 -22.07 -9.74
CA ARG A 301 16.80 -23.46 -9.52
C ARG A 301 17.48 -23.63 -8.15
N MET A 302 18.33 -22.69 -7.73
CA MET A 302 18.96 -22.72 -6.41
C MET A 302 17.95 -22.64 -5.26
N LEU A 303 16.83 -21.98 -5.47
CA LEU A 303 15.72 -21.88 -4.52
C LEU A 303 14.75 -23.08 -4.60
N GLY A 304 15.11 -24.12 -5.38
CA GLY A 304 14.28 -25.31 -5.59
C GLY A 304 12.97 -25.00 -6.31
N ARG A 305 12.94 -23.96 -7.15
CA ARG A 305 11.76 -23.53 -7.90
C ARG A 305 11.88 -23.89 -9.36
N ASP A 306 10.73 -24.21 -9.94
CA ASP A 306 10.62 -24.42 -11.36
C ASP A 306 10.79 -23.08 -12.10
N PRO A 307 11.84 -22.91 -12.94
CA PRO A 307 12.07 -21.67 -13.67
C PRO A 307 11.04 -21.43 -14.77
N THR A 308 10.26 -22.45 -15.18
CA THR A 308 9.29 -22.29 -16.25
C THR A 308 8.03 -21.55 -15.77
N LEU A 309 7.96 -20.25 -16.08
CA LEU A 309 6.73 -19.46 -16.07
C LEU A 309 5.82 -19.80 -17.27
N THR A 310 5.95 -20.97 -17.89
CA THR A 310 5.38 -21.32 -19.20
C THR A 310 3.88 -21.05 -19.28
N ASP A 311 3.12 -21.49 -18.27
CA ASP A 311 1.67 -21.23 -18.21
C ASP A 311 1.35 -19.73 -18.21
N ARG A 312 2.14 -18.90 -17.51
CA ARG A 312 1.92 -17.45 -17.47
C ARG A 312 2.26 -16.79 -18.80
N THR A 313 3.34 -17.19 -19.45
CA THR A 313 3.71 -16.62 -20.75
C THR A 313 2.69 -16.97 -21.84
N GLU A 314 2.07 -18.14 -21.78
CA GLU A 314 0.99 -18.54 -22.69
C GLU A 314 -0.30 -17.75 -22.42
N VAL A 315 -0.69 -17.59 -21.14
CA VAL A 315 -1.83 -16.74 -20.75
C VAL A 315 -1.62 -15.30 -21.24
N TRP A 316 -0.40 -14.78 -21.19
CA TRP A 316 -0.08 -13.45 -21.70
C TRP A 316 -0.25 -13.37 -23.22
N ALA A 317 0.25 -14.36 -23.96
CA ALA A 317 0.11 -14.41 -25.42
C ALA A 317 -1.36 -14.46 -25.83
N ASP A 318 -2.17 -15.28 -25.15
CA ASP A 318 -3.61 -15.37 -25.40
C ASP A 318 -4.33 -14.06 -25.09
N ALA A 319 -4.05 -13.45 -23.93
CA ALA A 319 -4.67 -12.19 -23.54
C ALA A 319 -4.30 -11.06 -24.52
N LEU A 320 -3.03 -10.99 -24.94
CA LEU A 320 -2.57 -9.99 -25.91
C LEU A 320 -3.18 -10.18 -27.29
N ALA A 321 -3.47 -11.42 -27.71
CA ALA A 321 -4.14 -11.72 -28.97
C ALA A 321 -5.62 -11.26 -28.99
N LEU A 322 -6.21 -11.03 -27.81
CA LEU A 322 -7.59 -10.52 -27.66
C LEU A 322 -7.67 -8.99 -27.58
N VAL A 323 -6.56 -8.27 -27.73
CA VAL A 323 -6.55 -6.80 -27.72
C VAL A 323 -7.03 -6.26 -29.06
N GLU A 324 -8.18 -5.59 -29.05
CA GLU A 324 -8.77 -4.97 -30.25
C GLU A 324 -8.17 -3.59 -30.53
N ASP A 325 -8.06 -2.73 -29.52
CA ASP A 325 -7.42 -1.41 -29.62
C ASP A 325 -6.09 -1.39 -28.82
N PRO A 326 -4.92 -1.47 -29.49
CA PRO A 326 -3.63 -1.46 -28.81
C PRO A 326 -3.23 -0.09 -28.24
N ILE A 327 -3.85 1.00 -28.70
CA ILE A 327 -3.52 2.37 -28.30
C ILE A 327 -4.28 2.75 -27.03
N LEU A 328 -5.60 2.53 -27.02
CA LEU A 328 -6.50 2.92 -25.93
C LEU A 328 -6.88 1.77 -24.98
N GLY A 329 -6.67 0.52 -25.39
CA GLY A 329 -7.08 -0.67 -24.64
C GLY A 329 -8.59 -0.82 -24.56
N THR A 330 -9.05 -1.76 -23.75
CA THR A 330 -10.47 -2.11 -23.63
C THR A 330 -11.27 -1.23 -22.66
N GLY A 331 -10.64 -0.23 -22.04
CA GLY A 331 -11.24 0.60 -21.00
C GLY A 331 -11.02 0.10 -19.57
N PHE A 332 -11.20 1.01 -18.60
CA PHE A 332 -10.82 0.82 -17.20
C PHE A 332 -11.42 -0.43 -16.55
N GLU A 333 -10.53 -1.38 -16.21
CA GLU A 333 -10.88 -2.68 -15.62
C GLU A 333 -11.95 -3.46 -16.40
N SER A 334 -11.97 -3.35 -17.73
CA SER A 334 -12.95 -3.99 -18.61
C SER A 334 -12.42 -5.22 -19.36
N PHE A 335 -11.11 -5.46 -19.40
CA PHE A 335 -10.55 -6.52 -20.26
C PHE A 335 -11.08 -7.92 -19.90
N TRP A 336 -11.15 -8.21 -18.60
CA TRP A 336 -11.56 -9.50 -18.03
C TRP A 336 -13.08 -9.56 -17.78
N LEU A 337 -13.87 -9.08 -18.73
CA LEU A 337 -15.33 -9.11 -18.73
C LEU A 337 -15.84 -9.66 -20.08
N GLY A 338 -17.12 -10.05 -20.12
CA GLY A 338 -17.82 -10.47 -21.34
C GLY A 338 -17.10 -11.57 -22.13
N ASP A 339 -17.24 -11.51 -23.45
CA ASP A 339 -16.76 -12.52 -24.40
C ASP A 339 -15.26 -12.83 -24.27
N ARG A 340 -14.43 -11.84 -23.93
CA ARG A 340 -12.98 -12.05 -23.74
C ARG A 340 -12.71 -12.95 -22.53
N LEU A 341 -13.43 -12.74 -21.43
CA LEU A 341 -13.33 -13.59 -20.25
C LEU A 341 -13.77 -15.03 -20.58
N GLU A 342 -14.88 -15.18 -21.31
CA GLU A 342 -15.39 -16.50 -21.71
C GLU A 342 -14.41 -17.25 -22.60
N LYS A 343 -13.78 -16.58 -23.57
CA LYS A 343 -12.72 -17.17 -24.41
C LYS A 343 -11.53 -17.63 -23.57
N MET A 344 -11.10 -16.83 -22.60
CA MET A 344 -10.01 -17.20 -21.68
C MET A 344 -10.39 -18.41 -20.81
N TRP A 345 -11.62 -18.44 -20.27
CA TRP A 345 -12.12 -19.53 -19.43
C TRP A 345 -12.39 -20.81 -20.21
N ALA A 346 -12.73 -20.72 -21.50
CA ALA A 346 -12.88 -21.87 -22.37
C ALA A 346 -11.55 -22.60 -22.63
N LYS A 347 -10.43 -21.85 -22.65
CA LYS A 347 -9.09 -22.41 -22.84
C LYS A 347 -8.45 -22.85 -21.52
N TRP A 348 -8.60 -22.06 -20.47
CA TRP A 348 -7.88 -22.25 -19.21
C TRP A 348 -8.79 -22.77 -18.10
N ALA A 349 -8.58 -24.03 -17.70
CA ALA A 349 -9.42 -24.72 -16.71
C ALA A 349 -9.47 -24.04 -15.32
N TRP A 350 -8.43 -23.31 -14.94
CA TRP A 350 -8.37 -22.58 -13.67
C TRP A 350 -9.02 -21.19 -13.72
N GLN A 351 -9.59 -20.80 -14.87
CA GLN A 351 -10.41 -19.61 -15.07
C GLN A 351 -9.71 -18.29 -14.65
N PRO A 352 -8.64 -17.88 -15.36
CA PRO A 352 -7.93 -16.63 -15.11
C PRO A 352 -8.87 -15.41 -15.13
N ILE A 353 -8.67 -14.50 -14.17
CA ILE A 353 -9.35 -13.20 -14.10
C ILE A 353 -8.39 -12.00 -14.11
N GLN A 354 -7.11 -12.29 -14.37
CA GLN A 354 -6.02 -11.32 -14.44
C GLN A 354 -4.82 -11.94 -15.17
N ALA A 355 -3.95 -11.08 -15.72
CA ALA A 355 -2.74 -11.54 -16.40
C ALA A 355 -1.64 -12.01 -15.42
N HIS A 356 -1.78 -11.82 -14.10
CA HIS A 356 -0.68 -11.99 -13.13
C HIS A 356 0.59 -11.21 -13.52
N ASN A 357 0.42 -10.06 -14.17
CA ASN A 357 1.44 -9.09 -14.47
C ASN A 357 0.73 -7.74 -14.61
N GLY A 358 1.00 -6.81 -13.69
CA GLY A 358 0.28 -5.54 -13.65
C GLY A 358 0.63 -4.59 -14.79
N TYR A 359 1.73 -4.80 -15.51
CA TYR A 359 2.06 -4.02 -16.71
C TYR A 359 1.28 -4.50 -17.92
N ILE A 360 1.16 -5.82 -18.08
CA ILE A 360 0.28 -6.41 -19.10
C ILE A 360 -1.16 -6.03 -18.77
N GLU A 361 -1.60 -6.18 -17.52
CA GLU A 361 -2.94 -5.76 -17.08
C GLU A 361 -3.23 -4.29 -17.44
N LEU A 362 -2.26 -3.40 -17.22
CA LEU A 362 -2.38 -1.99 -17.59
C LEU A 362 -2.53 -1.81 -19.11
N TYR A 363 -1.72 -2.51 -19.91
CA TYR A 363 -1.80 -2.45 -21.36
C TYR A 363 -3.12 -2.99 -21.90
N LEU A 364 -3.59 -4.13 -21.38
CA LEU A 364 -4.85 -4.75 -21.79
C LEU A 364 -6.04 -3.79 -21.57
N ASN A 365 -6.08 -3.11 -20.42
CA ASN A 365 -7.21 -2.24 -20.08
C ASN A 365 -7.06 -0.81 -20.63
N LEU A 366 -5.87 -0.23 -20.65
CA LEU A 366 -5.67 1.20 -20.94
C LEU A 366 -4.75 1.46 -22.15
N GLY A 367 -4.31 0.41 -22.84
CA GLY A 367 -3.48 0.48 -24.05
C GLY A 367 -2.11 1.11 -23.83
N ALA A 368 -1.43 1.41 -24.95
CA ALA A 368 -0.14 2.10 -24.95
C ALA A 368 -0.20 3.47 -24.24
N VAL A 369 -1.32 4.19 -24.33
CA VAL A 369 -1.51 5.49 -23.66
C VAL A 369 -1.49 5.32 -22.14
N GLY A 370 -2.21 4.34 -21.60
CA GLY A 370 -2.20 4.04 -20.17
C GLY A 370 -0.82 3.67 -19.64
N VAL A 371 -0.09 2.85 -20.39
CA VAL A 371 1.30 2.48 -20.07
C VAL A 371 2.22 3.70 -20.05
N LEU A 372 2.12 4.58 -21.05
CA LEU A 372 2.91 5.81 -21.10
C LEU A 372 2.61 6.72 -19.90
N LEU A 373 1.33 6.95 -19.59
CA LEU A 373 0.93 7.76 -18.44
C LEU A 373 1.43 7.19 -17.13
N PHE A 374 1.38 5.87 -16.98
CA PHE A 374 1.95 5.18 -15.82
C PHE A 374 3.47 5.36 -15.72
N LEU A 375 4.22 5.22 -16.82
CA LEU A 375 5.66 5.48 -16.83
C LEU A 375 5.99 6.91 -16.42
N VAL A 376 5.25 7.89 -16.94
CA VAL A 376 5.43 9.30 -16.56
C VAL A 376 5.10 9.51 -15.07
N LEU A 377 4.05 8.86 -14.56
CA LEU A 377 3.69 8.88 -13.15
C LEU A 377 4.83 8.32 -12.27
N VAL A 378 5.43 7.19 -12.65
CA VAL A 378 6.58 6.58 -11.97
C VAL A 378 7.76 7.54 -11.96
N VAL A 379 8.15 8.09 -13.11
CA VAL A 379 9.28 9.01 -13.23
C VAL A 379 9.06 10.30 -12.42
N SER A 380 7.86 10.87 -12.48
CA SER A 380 7.48 12.04 -11.68
C SER A 380 7.62 11.74 -10.18
N SER A 381 7.13 10.59 -9.75
CA SER A 381 7.15 10.19 -8.34
C SER A 381 8.56 9.88 -7.86
N PHE A 382 9.37 9.24 -8.70
CA PHE A 382 10.79 9.04 -8.45
C PHE A 382 11.51 10.38 -8.20
N LYS A 383 11.30 11.40 -9.05
CA LYS A 383 11.90 12.74 -8.88
C LYS A 383 11.46 13.40 -7.57
N LYS A 384 10.18 13.26 -7.19
CA LYS A 384 9.65 13.76 -5.91
C LYS A 384 10.31 13.08 -4.72
N ILE A 385 10.44 11.75 -4.75
CA ILE A 385 11.10 10.98 -3.69
C ILE A 385 12.59 11.34 -3.62
N GLN A 386 13.25 11.52 -4.76
CA GLN A 386 14.64 11.94 -4.82
C GLN A 386 14.84 13.32 -4.16
N LYS A 387 13.91 14.26 -4.37
CA LYS A 387 13.89 15.53 -3.65
C LYS A 387 13.65 15.32 -2.15
N ALA A 388 12.69 14.46 -1.78
CA ALA A 388 12.42 14.14 -0.38
C ALA A 388 13.66 13.57 0.33
N LEU A 389 14.44 12.71 -0.32
CA LEU A 389 15.69 12.15 0.22
C LEU A 389 16.72 13.22 0.63
N LEU A 390 16.61 14.46 0.13
CA LEU A 390 17.52 15.57 0.47
C LEU A 390 17.04 16.40 1.66
N TRP A 391 15.73 16.47 1.92
CA TRP A 391 15.14 17.37 2.94
C TRP A 391 14.45 16.61 4.08
N ASP A 392 13.86 15.46 3.79
CA ASP A 392 13.26 14.52 4.73
C ASP A 392 13.73 13.10 4.36
N PHE A 393 14.99 12.83 4.71
CA PHE A 393 15.68 11.60 4.30
C PHE A 393 14.90 10.34 4.69
N GLU A 394 14.29 10.33 5.88
CA GLU A 394 13.60 9.15 6.38
C GLU A 394 12.31 8.87 5.64
N TYR A 395 11.51 9.90 5.38
CA TYR A 395 10.30 9.75 4.58
C TYR A 395 10.63 9.39 3.12
N GLY A 396 11.65 10.03 2.53
CA GLY A 396 12.13 9.71 1.19
C GLY A 396 12.64 8.26 1.08
N ARG A 397 13.34 7.77 2.10
CA ARG A 397 13.86 6.41 2.17
C ARG A 397 12.75 5.36 2.20
N LEU A 398 11.71 5.59 3.01
CA LEU A 398 10.53 4.73 3.05
C LEU A 398 9.84 4.66 1.67
N ARG A 399 9.57 5.83 1.08
CA ARG A 399 8.90 5.93 -0.22
C ARG A 399 9.68 5.22 -1.31
N MET A 400 11.02 5.35 -1.34
CA MET A 400 11.84 4.67 -2.34
C MET A 400 11.82 3.15 -2.16
N GLY A 401 11.93 2.66 -0.92
CA GLY A 401 11.85 1.23 -0.64
C GLY A 401 10.51 0.62 -1.07
N PHE A 402 9.39 1.31 -0.78
CA PHE A 402 8.07 0.90 -1.28
C PHE A 402 7.94 1.02 -2.79
N LEU A 403 8.40 2.11 -3.41
CA LEU A 403 8.33 2.29 -4.86
C LEU A 403 9.00 1.12 -5.58
N MET A 404 10.24 0.80 -5.20
CA MET A 404 10.98 -0.30 -5.82
C MET A 404 10.29 -1.65 -5.60
N ALA A 405 9.87 -1.94 -4.36
CA ALA A 405 9.20 -3.20 -4.07
C ALA A 405 7.88 -3.36 -4.82
N ILE A 406 7.07 -2.31 -4.94
CA ILE A 406 5.79 -2.36 -5.66
C ILE A 406 6.01 -2.53 -7.16
N LEU A 407 6.99 -1.82 -7.76
CA LEU A 407 7.31 -1.99 -9.18
C LEU A 407 7.74 -3.43 -9.50
N PHE A 408 8.62 -4.00 -8.68
CA PHE A 408 9.04 -5.40 -8.85
C PHE A 408 7.90 -6.39 -8.60
N TYR A 409 7.09 -6.17 -7.57
CA TYR A 409 5.93 -7.02 -7.27
C TYR A 409 4.92 -7.02 -8.42
N ASN A 410 4.74 -5.86 -9.08
CA ASN A 410 3.83 -5.70 -10.20
C ASN A 410 4.28 -6.43 -11.48
N LEU A 411 5.52 -6.92 -11.57
CA LEU A 411 5.98 -7.76 -12.68
C LEU A 411 5.34 -9.15 -12.67
N THR A 412 5.06 -9.68 -11.48
CA THR A 412 4.56 -11.06 -11.34
C THR A 412 3.16 -11.14 -10.77
N GLU A 413 2.54 -10.02 -10.40
CA GLU A 413 1.17 -9.95 -9.91
C GLU A 413 0.50 -8.66 -10.41
N ALA A 414 -0.81 -8.68 -10.68
CA ALA A 414 -1.53 -7.48 -11.08
C ALA A 414 -1.94 -6.67 -9.83
N ALA A 415 -0.96 -6.00 -9.23
CA ALA A 415 -1.09 -5.44 -7.89
C ALA A 415 -1.78 -4.07 -7.83
N LEU A 416 -1.81 -3.35 -8.96
CA LEU A 416 -2.37 -2.01 -9.10
C LEU A 416 -3.76 -2.03 -9.76
N LYS A 417 -4.64 -2.89 -9.25
CA LYS A 417 -6.02 -3.08 -9.71
C LYS A 417 -6.98 -3.11 -8.51
N GLY A 418 -8.21 -2.64 -8.69
CA GLY A 418 -9.33 -2.78 -7.76
C GLY A 418 -9.17 -2.06 -6.43
N VAL A 419 -9.32 -2.78 -5.33
CA VAL A 419 -9.09 -2.22 -3.99
C VAL A 419 -8.19 -3.17 -3.23
N SER A 420 -6.91 -2.79 -3.14
CA SER A 420 -5.87 -3.61 -2.54
C SER A 420 -5.01 -2.77 -1.60
N LEU A 421 -4.40 -3.44 -0.61
CA LEU A 421 -3.45 -2.78 0.28
C LEU A 421 -2.24 -2.23 -0.49
N VAL A 422 -1.78 -2.94 -1.52
CA VAL A 422 -0.67 -2.48 -2.38
C VAL A 422 -1.03 -1.17 -3.05
N TRP A 423 -2.26 -1.02 -3.54
CA TRP A 423 -2.68 0.21 -4.19
C TRP A 423 -2.83 1.38 -3.22
N LEU A 424 -3.26 1.15 -1.97
CA LEU A 424 -3.19 2.18 -0.93
C LEU A 424 -1.76 2.64 -0.67
N VAL A 425 -0.82 1.70 -0.47
CA VAL A 425 0.59 2.04 -0.21
C VAL A 425 1.21 2.75 -1.41
N TRP A 426 0.87 2.35 -2.62
CA TRP A 426 1.21 3.08 -3.84
C TRP A 426 0.79 4.55 -3.75
N HIS A 427 -0.45 4.85 -3.36
CA HIS A 427 -0.90 6.23 -3.18
C HIS A 427 -0.17 6.98 -2.05
N LEU A 428 0.15 6.31 -0.93
CA LEU A 428 1.00 6.90 0.12
C LEU A 428 2.41 7.24 -0.41
N VAL A 429 2.92 6.49 -1.38
CA VAL A 429 4.21 6.75 -2.02
C VAL A 429 4.13 7.89 -3.04
N LEU A 430 3.06 7.98 -3.83
CA LEU A 430 2.99 8.95 -4.93
C LEU A 430 2.52 10.35 -4.50
N LEU A 431 1.59 10.41 -3.54
CA LEU A 431 0.91 11.66 -3.19
C LEU A 431 1.83 12.59 -2.40
N ASP A 432 1.82 13.86 -2.83
CA ASP A 432 2.35 14.96 -2.04
C ASP A 432 1.23 15.97 -1.78
N TYR A 433 1.01 16.28 -0.51
CA TYR A 433 0.19 17.42 -0.11
C TYR A 433 1.05 18.29 0.80
N PRO A 434 0.96 19.64 0.72
CA PRO A 434 1.73 20.50 1.60
C PRO A 434 1.39 20.11 3.03
N ARG A 435 2.41 19.67 3.79
CA ARG A 435 2.25 19.52 5.23
C ARG A 435 1.78 20.88 5.72
N LEU A 436 0.61 20.94 6.38
CA LEU A 436 0.19 22.16 7.05
C LEU A 436 1.36 22.50 7.97
N LEU A 437 2.11 23.54 7.63
CA LEU A 437 3.07 24.09 8.57
C LEU A 437 2.21 24.44 9.76
N THR A 438 2.39 23.72 10.86
CA THR A 438 1.89 24.09 12.17
C THR A 438 2.65 25.33 12.60
N ALA A 439 2.46 26.42 11.86
CA ALA A 439 2.73 27.75 12.34
C ALA A 439 1.74 27.97 13.49
N ALA A 440 2.29 28.28 14.67
CA ALA A 440 1.59 28.75 15.86
C ALA A 440 1.01 27.71 16.87
N TYR A 441 1.74 26.63 17.18
CA TYR A 441 1.67 26.05 18.54
C TYR A 441 3.07 25.68 19.03
N GLY A 442 3.86 26.70 19.37
CA GLY A 442 4.98 26.52 20.27
C GLY A 442 4.46 26.39 21.71
N PRO A 443 5.03 25.52 22.55
CA PRO A 443 4.70 25.48 23.98
C PRO A 443 5.32 26.73 24.63
N GLY A 444 4.57 27.83 24.75
CA GLY A 444 5.16 29.03 25.34
C GLY A 444 4.32 30.31 25.44
N SER A 445 3.09 30.39 24.94
CA SER A 445 2.25 31.57 25.18
C SER A 445 1.02 31.18 25.99
N ARG A 446 1.19 31.15 27.32
CA ARG A 446 0.05 31.42 28.21
C ARG A 446 -0.42 32.84 27.85
N HIS A 447 -1.65 32.96 27.36
CA HIS A 447 -2.39 34.19 27.53
C HIS A 447 -2.70 34.29 29.02
N GLU A 448 -1.81 34.94 29.77
CA GLU A 448 -2.22 35.65 30.97
C GLU A 448 -2.89 36.94 30.47
N ASP A 449 -4.16 37.10 30.84
CA ASP A 449 -4.90 38.34 30.72
C ASP A 449 -4.20 39.41 31.58
N GLU A 450 -3.28 40.16 30.99
CA GLU A 450 -2.86 41.45 31.54
C GLU A 450 -3.48 42.58 30.70
N ALA A 451 -4.33 43.35 31.35
CA ALA A 451 -4.92 44.56 30.82
C ALA A 451 -3.82 45.56 30.41
N PRO A 452 -4.00 46.34 29.34
CA PRO A 452 -2.99 47.30 28.91
C PRO A 452 -2.84 48.43 29.95
N GLU A 453 -1.60 48.68 30.37
CA GLU A 453 -1.22 49.86 31.15
C GLU A 453 -1.64 51.16 30.43
N PRO A 454 -2.10 52.20 31.14
CA PRO A 454 -2.42 53.48 30.54
C PRO A 454 -1.14 54.24 30.14
N LEU A 455 -1.18 54.89 28.99
CA LEU A 455 -0.12 55.78 28.49
C LEU A 455 0.14 56.96 29.47
N PRO A 456 1.40 57.39 29.65
CA PRO A 456 1.72 58.56 30.48
C PRO A 456 1.27 59.86 29.82
N GLU A 457 0.66 60.75 30.61
CA GLU A 457 0.27 62.10 30.17
C GLU A 457 1.50 62.96 29.78
N PRO A 458 1.39 63.81 28.75
CA PRO A 458 2.45 64.75 28.40
C PRO A 458 2.57 65.86 29.44
N GLY A 459 3.70 65.90 30.12
CA GLY A 459 4.08 66.92 31.10
C GLY A 459 4.12 68.33 30.51
N SER A 460 3.66 69.26 31.34
CA SER A 460 3.70 70.71 31.15
C SER A 460 5.13 71.23 31.02
N ALA A 461 5.42 71.89 29.90
CA ALA A 461 6.60 72.73 29.77
C ALA A 461 6.38 74.04 30.53
N SER A 462 7.10 74.21 31.64
CA SER A 462 7.24 75.46 32.36
C SER A 462 8.12 76.43 31.56
N THR A 463 7.56 77.56 31.17
CA THR A 463 8.28 78.75 30.73
C THR A 463 9.02 79.41 31.90
N HIS A 464 10.34 79.50 31.83
CA HIS A 464 11.11 80.56 32.49
C HIS A 464 12.39 80.87 31.69
N ALA A 465 12.61 82.18 31.53
CA ALA A 465 13.69 82.91 30.86
C ALA A 465 13.56 83.06 29.33
#